data_AF-A0A1Y0EEU1-F1
#
_entry.id   AF-A0A1Y0EEU1-F1
#
_cell.length_a   1.000
_cell.length_b   1.000
_cell.length_c   1.000
_cell.angle_alpha   90.00
_cell.angle_beta   90.00
_cell.angle_gamma   90.00
#
_symmetry.space_group_name_H-M   'P 1'
#
loop_
_entity.id
_entity.type
_entity.pdbx_description
1 polymer ?
#
loop_
_entity_poly.entity_id
_entity_poly.type
_entity_poly.pdbx_seq_one_letter_code
_entity_poly.pdbx_strand_id
1 'polypeptide(L)'
;MPLPTIGPLSLSAVNTELGRPATATISLGEAAVRALAGVPTGPIGKLSLRGKSAQFSHTLTAHQLHLNLRSYLLGQGWNGVSAARVTIAAGIYIWSDSAATPALDMGGAFPGGLTLINKGFIIGKGGDGGYLQADRVTYVAPTPGGPAIALTGPISIDNAGGYIGGGGGGGAAQTGTPAIIVTNARIYASGGGGAGGGRGGPANIGNTNGTTLGSFGAGGPIGQVGTVALDANSWAGQTIATHGGAGGASGAAMQEGGGL
;
A
#
# COMPACT_ATOMS: atom_id res chain seq x y z
N MET A 1 -13.26 0.39 26.65
CA MET A 1 -14.60 0.89 26.27
C MET A 1 -14.78 2.15 27.07
N PRO A 2 -15.07 3.32 26.47
CA PRO A 2 -14.99 4.59 27.19
C PRO A 2 -15.81 4.58 28.49
N LEU A 3 -15.28 5.20 29.54
CA LEU A 3 -15.93 5.26 30.83
C LEU A 3 -17.31 5.95 30.73
N PRO A 4 -18.31 5.54 31.53
CA PRO A 4 -19.66 6.06 31.45
C PRO A 4 -19.74 7.59 31.46
N THR A 5 -20.40 8.15 30.45
CA THR A 5 -20.66 9.59 30.33
C THR A 5 -21.75 10.05 31.31
N ILE A 6 -22.69 9.17 31.64
CA ILE A 6 -23.77 9.38 32.62
C ILE A 6 -23.83 8.22 33.62
N GLY A 7 -24.55 8.41 34.73
CA GLY A 7 -24.75 7.36 35.73
C GLY A 7 -23.53 7.10 36.65
N PRO A 8 -23.60 6.04 37.48
CA PRO A 8 -22.56 5.73 38.45
C PRO A 8 -21.24 5.35 37.76
N LEU A 9 -20.15 6.02 38.17
CA LEU A 9 -18.79 5.68 37.78
C LEU A 9 -18.08 5.06 38.98
N SER A 10 -17.75 3.77 38.90
CA SER A 10 -16.98 3.06 39.90
C SER A 10 -15.48 3.12 39.58
N LEU A 11 -14.65 3.06 40.63
CA LEU A 11 -13.20 2.93 40.46
C LEU A 11 -12.80 1.54 39.91
N SER A 12 -13.65 0.53 40.11
CA SER A 12 -13.49 -0.77 39.45
C SER A 12 -13.59 -0.67 37.93
N ALA A 13 -14.47 0.21 37.40
CA ALA A 13 -14.56 0.47 35.97
C ALA A 13 -13.31 1.20 35.44
N VAL A 14 -12.72 2.08 36.26
CA VAL A 14 -11.45 2.75 35.92
C VAL A 14 -10.30 1.74 35.86
N ASN A 15 -10.23 0.79 36.79
CA ASN A 15 -9.28 -0.32 36.72
C ASN A 15 -9.42 -1.10 35.42
N THR A 16 -10.64 -1.51 35.07
CA THR A 16 -10.87 -2.27 33.83
C THR A 16 -10.50 -1.46 32.60
N GLU A 17 -10.76 -0.15 32.57
CA GLU A 17 -10.37 0.71 31.45
C GLU A 17 -8.85 0.88 31.34
N LEU A 18 -8.13 0.86 32.47
CA LEU A 18 -6.66 0.83 32.51
C LEU A 18 -6.08 -0.57 32.27
N GLY A 19 -6.90 -1.58 31.95
CA GLY A 19 -6.47 -2.96 31.70
C GLY A 19 -6.06 -3.73 32.96
N ARG A 20 -6.49 -3.29 34.15
CA ARG A 20 -6.22 -3.93 35.44
C ARG A 20 -7.40 -4.79 35.90
N PRO A 21 -7.18 -5.75 36.83
CA PRO A 21 -8.28 -6.44 37.51
C PRO A 21 -9.23 -5.44 38.17
N ALA A 22 -10.54 -5.65 38.05
CA ALA A 22 -11.55 -4.74 38.60
C ALA A 22 -11.41 -4.50 40.12
N THR A 23 -10.82 -5.47 40.83
CA THR A 23 -10.56 -5.49 42.27
C THR A 23 -9.21 -4.89 42.68
N ALA A 24 -8.38 -4.47 41.71
CA ALA A 24 -7.08 -3.88 42.03
C ALA A 24 -7.24 -2.58 42.84
N THR A 25 -6.33 -2.32 43.75
CA THR A 25 -6.28 -1.02 44.44
C THR A 25 -6.00 0.08 43.42
N ILE A 26 -6.75 1.17 43.50
CA ILE A 26 -6.63 2.31 42.57
C ILE A 26 -6.84 3.61 43.33
N SER A 27 -6.04 4.62 43.01
CA SER A 27 -6.16 5.97 43.56
C SER A 27 -6.33 6.98 42.45
N LEU A 28 -7.19 8.00 42.64
CA LEU A 28 -7.32 9.09 41.66
C LEU A 28 -6.00 9.84 41.45
N GLY A 29 -5.13 9.86 42.47
CA GLY A 29 -3.86 10.59 42.42
C GLY A 29 -2.76 9.90 41.62
N GLU A 30 -2.92 8.63 41.24
CA GLU A 30 -1.87 7.88 40.55
C GLU A 30 -1.68 8.36 39.10
N ALA A 31 -0.46 8.18 38.58
CA ALA A 31 -0.08 8.68 37.26
C ALA A 31 -1.00 8.14 36.13
N ALA A 32 -1.37 6.86 36.17
CA ALA A 32 -2.21 6.25 35.14
C ALA A 32 -3.64 6.82 35.09
N VAL A 33 -4.26 7.06 36.25
CA VAL A 33 -5.60 7.65 36.33
C VAL A 33 -5.57 9.13 35.93
N ARG A 34 -4.53 9.86 36.33
CA ARG A 34 -4.32 11.25 35.90
C ARG A 34 -4.10 11.39 34.41
N ALA A 35 -3.30 10.49 33.82
CA ALA A 35 -3.09 10.42 32.38
C ALA A 35 -4.41 10.13 31.64
N LEU A 36 -5.21 9.18 32.13
CA LEU A 36 -6.54 8.88 31.59
C LEU A 36 -7.48 10.10 31.68
N ALA A 37 -7.45 10.83 32.80
CA ALA A 37 -8.25 12.05 32.98
C ALA A 37 -7.77 13.22 32.11
N GLY A 38 -6.52 13.22 31.66
CA GLY A 38 -5.88 14.39 31.05
C GLY A 38 -5.64 15.51 32.07
N VAL A 39 -5.42 15.17 33.34
CA VAL A 39 -5.19 16.13 34.45
C VAL A 39 -3.85 15.81 35.13
N PRO A 40 -2.72 16.31 34.57
CA PRO A 40 -1.38 15.96 35.05
C PRO A 40 -1.12 16.44 36.48
N THR A 41 -1.64 17.61 36.82
CA THR A 41 -1.45 18.28 38.11
C THR A 41 -2.76 18.84 38.64
N GLY A 42 -2.82 19.11 39.95
CA GLY A 42 -3.97 19.74 40.58
C GLY A 42 -5.11 18.77 40.95
N PRO A 43 -6.27 19.33 41.34
CA PRO A 43 -7.43 18.54 41.77
C PRO A 43 -7.92 17.61 40.66
N ILE A 44 -8.12 16.34 41.00
CA ILE A 44 -8.72 15.35 40.12
C ILE A 44 -9.92 14.74 40.82
N GLY A 45 -11.03 14.64 40.10
CA GLY A 45 -12.25 14.02 40.59
C GLY A 45 -12.71 12.90 39.66
N LYS A 46 -13.64 12.08 40.15
CA LYS A 46 -14.30 11.05 39.31
C LYS A 46 -14.96 11.65 38.06
N LEU A 47 -15.45 12.89 38.13
CA LEU A 47 -16.01 13.61 36.99
C LEU A 47 -15.00 13.81 35.85
N SER A 48 -13.71 14.00 36.15
CA SER A 48 -12.64 14.18 35.16
C SER A 48 -12.40 12.94 34.28
N LEU A 49 -12.90 11.77 34.70
CA LEU A 49 -12.73 10.50 34.03
C LEU A 49 -13.93 10.13 33.14
N ARG A 50 -15.03 10.88 33.18
CA ARG A 50 -16.22 10.54 32.38
C ARG A 50 -15.93 10.67 30.90
N GLY A 51 -16.37 9.68 30.11
CA GLY A 51 -16.14 9.61 28.67
C GLY A 51 -14.69 9.39 28.26
N LYS A 52 -13.75 9.26 29.21
CA LYS A 52 -12.34 9.00 28.91
C LYS A 52 -12.14 7.55 28.52
N SER A 53 -11.17 7.31 27.65
CA SER A 53 -10.72 5.96 27.29
C SER A 53 -9.21 5.88 27.30
N ALA A 54 -8.67 4.75 27.75
CA ALA A 54 -7.25 4.44 27.66
C ALA A 54 -6.82 4.11 26.21
N GLN A 55 -7.80 3.88 25.32
CA GLN A 55 -7.62 3.59 23.91
C GLN A 55 -8.20 4.71 23.04
N PHE A 56 -7.38 5.23 22.13
CA PHE A 56 -7.81 6.05 21.01
C PHE A 56 -8.30 5.16 19.88
N SER A 57 -9.53 5.38 19.42
CA SER A 57 -10.12 4.62 18.31
C SER A 57 -10.40 5.54 17.14
N HIS A 58 -9.95 5.17 15.95
CA HIS A 58 -10.17 5.94 14.72
C HIS A 58 -10.55 5.02 13.56
N THR A 59 -11.44 5.50 12.68
CA THR A 59 -11.79 4.80 11.44
C THR A 59 -11.39 5.67 10.25
N LEU A 60 -10.51 5.14 9.40
CA LEU A 60 -10.15 5.72 8.12
C LEU A 60 -11.26 5.42 7.11
N THR A 61 -11.94 6.47 6.65
CA THR A 61 -13.07 6.40 5.70
C THR A 61 -12.76 7.05 4.35
N ALA A 62 -11.51 7.46 4.13
CA ALA A 62 -11.05 8.07 2.89
C ALA A 62 -9.71 7.45 2.47
N HIS A 63 -9.48 7.34 1.16
CA HIS A 63 -8.24 6.81 0.61
C HIS A 63 -7.04 7.68 1.02
N GLN A 64 -5.87 7.07 1.23
CA GLN A 64 -4.63 7.77 1.57
C GLN A 64 -3.46 7.29 0.69
N LEU A 65 -2.69 8.24 0.16
CA LEU A 65 -1.41 8.00 -0.50
C LEU A 65 -0.27 8.16 0.52
N HIS A 66 0.63 7.18 0.62
CA HIS A 66 1.80 7.20 1.52
C HIS A 66 1.44 7.59 2.97
N LEU A 67 0.50 6.88 3.57
CA LEU A 67 0.01 7.21 4.90
C LEU A 67 1.10 7.05 5.95
N ASN A 68 1.57 8.16 6.53
CA ASN A 68 2.25 8.13 7.82
C ASN A 68 1.21 8.07 8.94
N LEU A 69 1.03 6.89 9.52
CA LEU A 69 -0.05 6.61 10.46
C LEU A 69 0.08 7.43 11.75
N ARG A 70 1.28 7.53 12.32
CA ARG A 70 1.52 8.31 13.55
C ARG A 70 1.16 9.78 13.36
N SER A 71 1.71 10.43 12.34
CA SER A 71 1.45 11.85 12.05
C SER A 71 -0.04 12.09 11.78
N TYR A 72 -0.68 11.18 11.03
CA TYR A 72 -2.11 11.24 10.77
C TYR A 72 -2.94 11.19 12.06
N LEU A 73 -2.70 10.21 12.95
CA LEU A 73 -3.49 10.05 14.18
C LEU A 73 -3.28 11.20 15.15
N LEU A 74 -2.07 11.76 15.25
CA LEU A 74 -1.81 12.99 16.01
C LEU A 74 -2.70 14.14 15.50
N GLY A 75 -2.82 14.29 14.18
CA GLY A 75 -3.73 15.23 13.54
C GLY A 75 -5.22 14.93 13.80
N GLN A 76 -5.58 13.69 14.08
CA GLN A 76 -6.93 13.28 14.49
C GLN A 76 -7.17 13.39 16.01
N GLY A 77 -6.20 13.92 16.77
CA GLY A 77 -6.34 14.15 18.22
C GLY A 77 -5.83 13.01 19.11
N TRP A 78 -5.10 12.04 18.56
CA TRP A 78 -4.35 11.10 19.39
C TRP A 78 -3.27 11.84 20.18
N ASN A 79 -3.09 11.47 21.45
CA ASN A 79 -2.13 12.12 22.35
C ASN A 79 -0.69 11.60 22.22
N GLY A 80 -0.42 10.68 21.29
CA GLY A 80 0.91 10.11 21.06
C GLY A 80 1.34 9.02 22.04
N VAL A 81 0.56 8.72 23.08
CA VAL A 81 0.92 7.81 24.18
C VAL A 81 -0.12 6.72 24.44
N SER A 82 -1.42 7.03 24.35
CA SER A 82 -2.50 6.06 24.56
C SER A 82 -2.46 4.93 23.54
N ALA A 83 -3.03 3.78 23.87
CA ALA A 83 -3.18 2.69 22.91
C ALA A 83 -3.98 3.19 21.69
N ALA A 84 -3.55 2.86 20.48
CA ALA A 84 -4.26 3.25 19.26
C ALA A 84 -4.92 2.02 18.62
N ARG A 85 -6.21 2.12 18.32
CA ARG A 85 -6.97 1.15 17.51
C ARG A 85 -7.47 1.83 16.26
N VAL A 86 -6.92 1.46 15.11
CA VAL A 86 -7.24 2.06 13.82
C VAL A 86 -7.97 1.04 12.97
N THR A 87 -9.11 1.42 12.42
CA THR A 87 -9.84 0.61 11.44
C THR A 87 -9.74 1.26 10.07
N ILE A 88 -9.31 0.51 9.06
CA ILE A 88 -9.46 0.90 7.66
C ILE A 88 -10.83 0.39 7.21
N ALA A 89 -11.72 1.29 6.79
CA ALA A 89 -13.06 0.89 6.35
C ALA A 89 -13.01 0.09 5.04
N ALA A 90 -14.08 -0.69 4.80
CA ALA A 90 -14.20 -1.45 3.56
C ALA A 90 -14.20 -0.53 2.33
N GLY A 91 -13.53 -0.97 1.26
CA GLY A 91 -13.38 -0.18 0.04
C GLY A 91 -12.35 0.96 0.12
N ILE A 92 -11.76 1.23 1.29
CA ILE A 92 -10.72 2.24 1.44
C ILE A 92 -9.36 1.69 1.07
N TYR A 93 -8.59 2.50 0.34
CA TYR A 93 -7.24 2.15 -0.12
C TYR A 93 -6.22 3.02 0.58
N ILE A 94 -5.21 2.38 1.13
CA ILE A 94 -3.94 2.98 1.51
C ILE A 94 -2.93 2.48 0.50
N TRP A 95 -2.39 3.35 -0.35
CA TRP A 95 -1.55 2.91 -1.46
C TRP A 95 -0.27 3.72 -1.59
N SER A 96 0.64 3.21 -2.42
CA SER A 96 1.82 3.93 -2.86
C SER A 96 1.85 4.05 -4.37
N ASP A 97 2.30 5.20 -4.87
CA ASP A 97 2.68 5.44 -6.26
C ASP A 97 4.21 5.47 -6.44
N SER A 98 4.98 5.02 -5.44
CA SER A 98 6.44 4.94 -5.43
C SER A 98 6.89 3.55 -4.99
N ALA A 99 7.77 2.90 -5.75
CA ALA A 99 8.33 1.60 -5.35
C ALA A 99 9.31 1.74 -4.16
N ALA A 100 9.76 2.96 -3.85
CA ALA A 100 10.64 3.24 -2.72
C ALA A 100 9.88 3.61 -1.43
N THR A 101 8.62 4.03 -1.55
CA THR A 101 7.82 4.50 -0.41
C THR A 101 6.75 3.45 -0.06
N PRO A 102 6.63 3.02 1.21
CA PRO A 102 5.54 2.15 1.61
C PRO A 102 4.18 2.83 1.45
N ALA A 103 3.13 2.04 1.28
CA ALA A 103 1.77 2.57 1.28
C ALA A 103 1.36 3.07 2.68
N LEU A 104 1.66 2.28 3.71
CA LEU A 104 1.44 2.64 5.11
C LEU A 104 2.79 2.60 5.84
N ASP A 105 3.22 3.75 6.34
CA ASP A 105 4.32 3.88 7.27
C ASP A 105 3.77 4.03 8.69
N MET A 106 4.23 3.19 9.62
CA MET A 106 3.86 3.35 11.02
C MET A 106 4.31 4.71 11.58
N GLY A 107 5.42 5.26 11.08
CA GLY A 107 5.87 6.62 11.34
C GLY A 107 6.46 6.86 12.73
N GLY A 108 6.72 5.81 13.52
CA GLY A 108 7.31 5.89 14.86
C GLY A 108 6.63 4.97 15.88
N ALA A 109 7.13 4.98 17.11
CA ALA A 109 6.65 4.09 18.16
C ALA A 109 5.19 4.39 18.59
N PHE A 110 4.49 3.35 19.03
CA PHE A 110 3.18 3.43 19.68
C PHE A 110 3.29 2.88 21.11
N PRO A 111 3.63 3.72 22.12
CA PRO A 111 3.95 3.26 23.46
C PRO A 111 2.81 2.50 24.15
N GLY A 112 1.56 2.92 23.94
CA GLY A 112 0.37 2.22 24.43
C GLY A 112 -0.04 1.00 23.59
N GLY A 113 0.71 0.68 22.53
CA GLY A 113 0.39 -0.36 21.56
C GLY A 113 -0.45 0.15 20.39
N LEU A 114 -0.34 -0.57 19.26
CA LEU A 114 -1.10 -0.31 18.05
C LEU A 114 -1.84 -1.57 17.61
N THR A 115 -3.15 -1.43 17.39
CA THR A 115 -3.98 -2.41 16.71
C THR A 115 -4.51 -1.81 15.41
N LEU A 116 -4.21 -2.46 14.29
CA LEU A 116 -4.74 -2.13 12.97
C LEU A 116 -5.75 -3.19 12.56
N ILE A 117 -6.99 -2.77 12.29
CA ILE A 117 -8.05 -3.62 11.74
C ILE A 117 -8.22 -3.21 10.28
N ASN A 118 -7.71 -4.03 9.37
CA ASN A 118 -7.85 -3.79 7.95
C ASN A 118 -9.11 -4.48 7.41
N LYS A 119 -10.06 -3.68 6.93
CA LYS A 119 -11.21 -4.14 6.12
C LYS A 119 -11.14 -3.64 4.68
N GLY A 120 -10.12 -2.83 4.36
CA GLY A 120 -9.89 -2.26 3.04
C GLY A 120 -8.66 -2.88 2.40
N PHE A 121 -7.86 -2.03 1.76
CA PHE A 121 -6.69 -2.42 0.97
C PHE A 121 -5.45 -1.63 1.39
N ILE A 122 -4.33 -2.33 1.60
CA ILE A 122 -3.01 -1.72 1.76
C ILE A 122 -2.09 -2.28 0.67
N ILE A 123 -1.69 -1.43 -0.29
CA ILE A 123 -1.04 -1.90 -1.54
C ILE A 123 0.22 -1.09 -1.87
N GLY A 124 1.37 -1.77 -1.93
CA GLY A 124 2.62 -1.18 -2.42
C GLY A 124 2.64 -1.00 -3.94
N LYS A 125 3.46 -0.08 -4.46
CA LYS A 125 3.56 0.16 -5.91
C LYS A 125 4.24 -1.01 -6.63
N GLY A 126 3.66 -1.48 -7.73
CA GLY A 126 4.30 -2.43 -8.65
C GLY A 126 5.52 -1.84 -9.37
N GLY A 127 6.52 -2.69 -9.61
CA GLY A 127 7.71 -2.35 -10.37
C GLY A 127 7.44 -2.21 -11.86
N ASP A 128 8.25 -1.42 -12.54
CA ASP A 128 8.16 -1.24 -13.99
C ASP A 128 8.79 -2.41 -14.73
N GLY A 129 8.18 -2.81 -15.84
CA GLY A 129 8.68 -3.87 -16.71
C GLY A 129 9.95 -3.48 -17.46
N GLY A 130 10.82 -4.46 -17.71
CA GLY A 130 12.05 -4.26 -18.48
C GLY A 130 11.78 -4.05 -19.97
N TYR A 131 12.73 -3.47 -20.69
CA TYR A 131 12.65 -3.23 -22.13
C TYR A 131 14.04 -2.99 -22.73
N LEU A 132 14.14 -2.96 -24.05
CA LEU A 132 15.34 -2.47 -24.74
C LEU A 132 15.10 -1.06 -25.25
N GLN A 133 16.14 -0.21 -25.19
CA GLN A 133 16.10 1.11 -25.79
C GLN A 133 16.00 1.02 -27.31
N ALA A 134 15.71 2.15 -27.97
CA ALA A 134 15.59 2.22 -29.43
C ALA A 134 16.84 1.69 -30.16
N ASP A 135 18.02 1.74 -29.56
CA ASP A 135 19.27 1.21 -30.12
C ASP A 135 19.33 -0.33 -30.23
N ARG A 136 18.34 -1.07 -29.68
CA ARG A 136 18.26 -2.54 -29.67
C ARG A 136 19.45 -3.25 -29.00
N VAL A 137 20.22 -2.53 -28.19
CA VAL A 137 21.41 -3.04 -27.48
C VAL A 137 21.33 -2.73 -25.99
N THR A 138 20.89 -1.53 -25.63
CA THR A 138 20.82 -1.10 -24.24
C THR A 138 19.58 -1.69 -23.58
N TYR A 139 19.80 -2.62 -22.65
CA TYR A 139 18.74 -3.24 -21.86
C TYR A 139 18.44 -2.43 -20.61
N VAL A 140 17.16 -2.10 -20.40
CA VAL A 140 16.64 -1.52 -19.16
C VAL A 140 16.02 -2.65 -18.35
N ALA A 141 16.61 -2.94 -17.20
CA ALA A 141 16.15 -3.98 -16.30
C ALA A 141 14.78 -3.63 -15.68
N PRO A 142 13.91 -4.63 -15.44
CA PRO A 142 12.71 -4.40 -14.65
C PRO A 142 13.06 -3.95 -13.24
N THR A 143 12.16 -3.22 -12.61
CA THR A 143 12.34 -2.79 -11.22
C THR A 143 11.58 -3.70 -10.26
N PRO A 144 12.04 -3.83 -9.00
CA PRO A 144 11.24 -4.45 -7.95
C PRO A 144 10.00 -3.60 -7.65
N GLY A 145 8.98 -4.24 -7.07
CA GLY A 145 7.86 -3.53 -6.46
C GLY A 145 8.19 -3.05 -5.04
N GLY A 146 7.41 -2.10 -4.55
CA GLY A 146 7.57 -1.47 -3.25
C GLY A 146 6.81 -2.16 -2.12
N PRO A 147 7.19 -1.92 -0.86
CA PRO A 147 6.52 -2.48 0.29
C PRO A 147 5.09 -1.94 0.47
N ALA A 148 4.21 -2.74 1.07
CA ALA A 148 2.89 -2.27 1.49
C ALA A 148 2.97 -1.53 2.84
N ILE A 149 3.70 -2.08 3.80
CA ILE A 149 3.78 -1.57 5.17
C ILE A 149 5.24 -1.46 5.59
N ALA A 150 5.60 -0.34 6.21
CA ALA A 150 6.85 -0.20 6.97
C ALA A 150 6.54 -0.14 8.48
N LEU A 151 7.15 -1.05 9.24
CA LEU A 151 6.96 -1.17 10.68
C LEU A 151 8.22 -0.70 11.41
N THR A 152 8.05 0.29 12.28
CA THR A 152 9.11 0.81 13.17
C THR A 152 9.00 0.28 14.61
N GLY A 153 8.26 -0.81 14.84
CA GLY A 153 7.93 -1.32 16.18
C GLY A 153 6.73 -2.29 16.19
N PRO A 154 6.30 -2.75 17.38
CA PRO A 154 5.28 -3.79 17.50
C PRO A 154 3.88 -3.28 17.13
N ILE A 155 3.14 -4.13 16.41
CA ILE A 155 1.76 -3.90 15.98
C ILE A 155 0.99 -5.22 15.99
N SER A 156 -0.31 -5.16 16.30
CA SER A 156 -1.25 -6.25 16.02
C SER A 156 -2.08 -5.87 14.80
N ILE A 157 -2.10 -6.75 13.79
CA ILE A 157 -2.87 -6.54 12.56
C ILE A 157 -3.94 -7.62 12.46
N ASP A 158 -5.20 -7.19 12.46
CA ASP A 158 -6.33 -8.00 12.04
C ASP A 158 -6.63 -7.69 10.57
N ASN A 159 -6.32 -8.64 9.69
CA ASN A 159 -6.55 -8.54 8.26
C ASN A 159 -7.65 -9.50 7.76
N ALA A 160 -8.48 -10.06 8.65
CA ALA A 160 -9.45 -11.08 8.26
C ALA A 160 -10.49 -10.57 7.23
N GLY A 161 -10.78 -9.27 7.24
CA GLY A 161 -11.74 -8.64 6.34
C GLY A 161 -11.12 -7.76 5.24
N GLY A 162 -9.80 -7.78 5.06
CA GLY A 162 -9.09 -6.86 4.17
C GLY A 162 -7.98 -7.52 3.37
N TYR A 163 -7.27 -6.70 2.57
CA TYR A 163 -6.17 -7.15 1.73
C TYR A 163 -4.90 -6.33 2.00
N ILE A 164 -3.76 -7.02 2.11
CA ILE A 164 -2.43 -6.43 2.19
C ILE A 164 -1.57 -7.10 1.13
N GLY A 165 -1.02 -6.31 0.20
CA GLY A 165 -0.16 -6.81 -0.87
C GLY A 165 0.97 -5.84 -1.15
N GLY A 166 2.22 -6.34 -1.08
CA GLY A 166 3.35 -5.59 -1.63
C GLY A 166 3.19 -5.39 -3.15
N GLY A 167 3.97 -4.47 -3.70
CA GLY A 167 4.08 -4.32 -5.14
C GLY A 167 4.74 -5.54 -5.78
N GLY A 168 4.18 -6.01 -6.88
CA GLY A 168 4.81 -7.05 -7.69
C GLY A 168 6.05 -6.49 -8.41
N GLY A 169 7.07 -7.32 -8.64
CA GLY A 169 8.20 -6.95 -9.51
C GLY A 169 7.77 -6.85 -10.98
N GLY A 170 8.45 -6.00 -11.75
CA GLY A 170 8.29 -5.95 -13.19
C GLY A 170 8.84 -7.22 -13.87
N GLY A 171 8.21 -7.62 -14.97
CA GLY A 171 8.68 -8.71 -15.82
C GLY A 171 9.91 -8.30 -16.63
N ALA A 172 10.79 -9.26 -16.91
CA ALA A 172 11.94 -9.03 -17.79
C ALA A 172 11.50 -8.87 -19.25
N ALA A 173 12.30 -8.14 -20.03
CA ALA A 173 12.17 -8.14 -21.48
C ALA A 173 12.97 -9.28 -22.10
N GLN A 174 12.53 -9.77 -23.26
CA GLN A 174 13.23 -10.78 -24.04
C GLN A 174 13.77 -10.18 -25.33
N THR A 175 14.97 -10.60 -25.71
CA THR A 175 15.52 -10.35 -27.05
C THR A 175 16.13 -11.62 -27.60
N GLY A 176 15.70 -12.04 -28.79
CA GLY A 176 16.25 -13.23 -29.43
C GLY A 176 15.55 -13.60 -30.73
N THR A 177 16.17 -14.46 -31.51
CA THR A 177 15.59 -15.07 -32.71
C THR A 177 14.86 -16.35 -32.31
N PRO A 178 13.52 -16.43 -32.36
CA PRO A 178 12.81 -17.67 -32.06
C PRO A 178 13.20 -18.75 -33.07
N ALA A 179 13.60 -19.92 -32.60
CA ALA A 179 14.15 -20.98 -33.44
C ALA A 179 13.12 -21.72 -34.34
N ILE A 180 11.85 -21.28 -34.40
CA ILE A 180 10.75 -22.15 -34.86
C ILE A 180 10.01 -21.69 -36.13
N ILE A 181 10.11 -20.46 -36.66
CA ILE A 181 9.26 -20.07 -37.81
C ILE A 181 9.99 -19.16 -38.80
N VAL A 182 10.36 -19.72 -39.97
CA VAL A 182 10.46 -19.17 -41.36
C VAL A 182 11.12 -17.78 -41.57
N THR A 183 11.54 -17.09 -40.51
CA THR A 183 12.06 -15.73 -40.50
C THR A 183 13.21 -15.68 -39.49
N ASN A 184 14.41 -15.26 -39.93
CA ASN A 184 15.57 -15.05 -39.06
C ASN A 184 15.50 -13.71 -38.29
N ALA A 185 14.29 -13.19 -38.07
CA ALA A 185 14.08 -11.87 -37.48
C ALA A 185 14.21 -11.92 -35.95
N ARG A 186 14.89 -10.92 -35.39
CA ARG A 186 15.06 -10.76 -33.95
C ARG A 186 13.77 -10.20 -33.35
N ILE A 187 13.21 -10.89 -32.34
CA ILE A 187 12.05 -10.41 -31.58
C ILE A 187 12.54 -9.58 -30.41
N TYR A 188 11.88 -8.44 -30.21
CA TYR A 188 12.02 -7.56 -29.06
C TYR A 188 10.69 -7.53 -28.32
N ALA A 189 10.65 -8.18 -27.16
CA ALA A 189 9.47 -8.21 -26.30
C ALA A 189 9.77 -7.45 -25.01
N SER A 190 8.86 -6.56 -24.64
CA SER A 190 8.92 -5.81 -23.39
C SER A 190 8.31 -6.60 -22.24
N GLY A 191 8.79 -6.34 -21.04
CA GLY A 191 8.26 -6.91 -19.81
C GLY A 191 6.99 -6.20 -19.33
N GLY A 192 6.08 -6.94 -18.71
CA GLY A 192 4.92 -6.36 -18.04
C GLY A 192 5.29 -5.65 -16.75
N GLY A 193 4.52 -4.62 -16.36
CA GLY A 193 4.60 -4.01 -15.05
C GLY A 193 4.02 -4.91 -13.97
N GLY A 194 4.55 -4.80 -12.76
CA GLY A 194 4.10 -5.58 -11.60
C GLY A 194 2.74 -5.10 -11.06
N ALA A 195 2.07 -6.00 -10.31
CA ALA A 195 0.83 -5.69 -9.60
C ALA A 195 1.00 -4.49 -8.64
N GLY A 196 -0.03 -3.65 -8.54
CA GLY A 196 0.04 -2.38 -7.79
C GLY A 196 0.44 -1.17 -8.64
N GLY A 197 0.15 -1.17 -9.95
CA GLY A 197 0.34 0.01 -10.80
C GLY A 197 1.72 0.13 -11.44
N GLY A 198 2.45 -0.99 -11.62
CA GLY A 198 3.69 -1.00 -12.39
C GLY A 198 3.43 -0.72 -13.87
N ARG A 199 4.30 0.08 -14.51
CA ARG A 199 4.20 0.35 -15.95
C ARG A 199 4.76 -0.83 -16.74
N GLY A 200 4.13 -1.15 -17.87
CA GLY A 200 4.67 -2.08 -18.85
C GLY A 200 5.79 -1.39 -19.62
N GLY A 201 6.89 -2.11 -19.89
CA GLY A 201 7.97 -1.58 -20.72
C GLY A 201 7.48 -1.23 -22.14
N PRO A 202 8.03 -0.20 -22.79
CA PRO A 202 7.74 0.12 -24.18
C PRO A 202 8.39 -0.91 -25.11
N ALA A 203 7.81 -1.08 -26.29
CA ALA A 203 8.39 -1.93 -27.32
C ALA A 203 9.05 -1.10 -28.45
N ASN A 204 10.10 -1.64 -29.05
CA ASN A 204 10.85 -1.08 -30.19
C ASN A 204 10.14 -1.10 -31.56
N ILE A 205 9.57 0.01 -32.00
CA ILE A 205 8.92 0.13 -33.30
C ILE A 205 9.95 0.38 -34.42
N GLY A 206 9.73 -0.19 -35.60
CA GLY A 206 10.52 0.11 -36.81
C GLY A 206 11.43 -1.03 -37.28
N ASN A 207 12.19 -0.81 -38.35
CA ASN A 207 13.06 -1.79 -38.98
C ASN A 207 14.55 -1.45 -38.76
N THR A 208 15.45 -2.17 -39.44
CA THR A 208 16.91 -1.99 -39.33
C THR A 208 17.40 -0.58 -39.69
N ASN A 209 16.61 0.23 -40.40
CA ASN A 209 16.99 1.58 -40.85
C ASN A 209 16.42 2.71 -39.97
N GLY A 210 15.67 2.39 -38.91
CA GLY A 210 15.11 3.40 -38.02
C GLY A 210 14.20 2.79 -36.97
N THR A 211 14.68 2.77 -35.73
CA THR A 211 13.94 2.29 -34.57
C THR A 211 13.55 3.41 -33.63
N THR A 212 12.35 3.31 -33.09
CA THR A 212 11.80 4.20 -32.06
C THR A 212 11.18 3.35 -30.94
N LEU A 213 10.83 3.96 -29.81
CA LEU A 213 10.06 3.30 -28.76
C LEU A 213 8.60 3.70 -28.87
N GLY A 214 7.70 2.73 -28.69
CA GLY A 214 6.31 3.00 -28.40
C GLY A 214 6.12 3.55 -26.98
N SER A 215 4.86 3.79 -26.63
CA SER A 215 4.48 4.25 -25.30
C SER A 215 4.66 3.15 -24.25
N PHE A 216 4.87 3.56 -23.01
CA PHE A 216 4.75 2.65 -21.86
C PHE A 216 3.30 2.21 -21.69
N GLY A 217 3.07 0.96 -21.31
CA GLY A 217 1.77 0.55 -20.82
C GLY A 217 1.49 1.22 -19.47
N ALA A 218 0.43 2.02 -19.35
CA ALA A 218 0.12 2.70 -18.10
C ALA A 218 -0.43 1.71 -17.06
N GLY A 219 0.19 1.66 -15.88
CA GLY A 219 -0.31 0.89 -14.74
C GLY A 219 -1.73 1.32 -14.35
N GLY A 220 -2.47 0.40 -13.72
CA GLY A 220 -3.87 0.65 -13.36
C GLY A 220 -3.99 1.66 -12.22
N PRO A 221 -5.01 2.55 -12.23
CA PRO A 221 -5.36 3.32 -11.04
C PRO A 221 -5.91 2.39 -9.94
N ILE A 222 -6.18 2.95 -8.77
CA ILE A 222 -6.64 2.21 -7.59
C ILE A 222 -7.83 1.31 -7.94
N GLY A 223 -7.68 0.01 -7.66
CA GLY A 223 -8.74 -0.99 -7.88
C GLY A 223 -8.99 -1.36 -9.35
N GLN A 224 -8.18 -0.87 -10.29
CA GLN A 224 -8.32 -1.17 -11.72
C GLN A 224 -7.10 -1.92 -12.26
N VAL A 225 -7.29 -2.58 -13.41
CA VAL A 225 -6.20 -3.21 -14.17
C VAL A 225 -5.41 -2.14 -14.95
N GLY A 226 -4.14 -2.44 -15.26
CA GLY A 226 -3.35 -1.61 -16.16
C GLY A 226 -3.82 -1.69 -17.62
N THR A 227 -3.34 -0.74 -18.42
CA THR A 227 -3.60 -0.68 -19.85
C THR A 227 -2.42 -1.22 -20.64
N VAL A 228 -2.67 -1.63 -21.88
CA VAL A 228 -1.62 -2.01 -22.82
C VAL A 228 -1.38 -0.85 -23.78
N ALA A 229 -0.11 -0.50 -24.01
CA ALA A 229 0.26 0.43 -25.07
C ALA A 229 0.13 -0.25 -26.43
N LEU A 230 -0.73 0.29 -27.30
CA LEU A 230 -1.07 -0.28 -28.60
C LEU A 230 -0.30 0.35 -29.77
N ASP A 231 0.37 1.47 -29.54
CA ASP A 231 1.11 2.22 -30.56
C ASP A 231 2.38 1.49 -31.04
N ALA A 232 2.82 0.47 -30.31
CA ALA A 232 3.82 -0.48 -30.78
C ALA A 232 3.28 -1.68 -31.56
N ASN A 233 1.96 -1.83 -31.67
CA ASN A 233 1.34 -2.92 -32.43
C ASN A 233 1.23 -2.54 -33.91
N SER A 234 1.98 -3.22 -34.77
CA SER A 234 1.94 -3.00 -36.23
C SER A 234 0.87 -3.83 -36.96
N TRP A 235 0.10 -4.68 -36.26
CA TRP A 235 -0.82 -5.64 -36.88
C TRP A 235 -2.25 -5.53 -36.31
N ALA A 236 -3.21 -5.19 -37.18
CA ALA A 236 -4.62 -5.17 -36.84
C ALA A 236 -5.12 -6.60 -36.52
N GLY A 237 -5.75 -6.79 -35.36
CA GLY A 237 -6.47 -8.02 -35.01
C GLY A 237 -5.73 -9.06 -34.15
N GLN A 238 -4.55 -8.77 -33.61
CA GLN A 238 -3.86 -9.69 -32.70
C GLN A 238 -4.43 -9.66 -31.27
N THR A 239 -4.67 -10.83 -30.67
CA THR A 239 -5.06 -10.97 -29.26
C THR A 239 -3.87 -10.69 -28.35
N ILE A 240 -3.92 -9.57 -27.64
CA ILE A 240 -2.89 -9.17 -26.68
C ILE A 240 -3.11 -9.94 -25.37
N ALA A 241 -2.04 -10.52 -24.80
CA ALA A 241 -2.11 -11.22 -23.53
C ALA A 241 -2.67 -10.32 -22.42
N THR A 242 -3.79 -10.74 -21.85
CA THR A 242 -4.47 -10.06 -20.75
C THR A 242 -3.68 -10.19 -19.44
N HIS A 243 -2.96 -9.10 -19.12
CA HIS A 243 -2.56 -8.58 -17.80
C HIS A 243 -1.62 -9.44 -16.92
N GLY A 244 -0.46 -8.87 -16.60
CA GLY A 244 0.39 -9.28 -15.48
C GLY A 244 -0.12 -8.67 -14.16
N GLY A 245 -0.95 -9.41 -13.43
CA GLY A 245 -1.38 -9.07 -12.06
C GLY A 245 -2.32 -7.86 -11.95
N ALA A 246 -3.08 -7.80 -10.85
CA ALA A 246 -4.00 -6.70 -10.59
C ALA A 246 -3.25 -5.35 -10.58
N GLY A 247 -3.49 -4.53 -11.61
CA GLY A 247 -2.90 -3.20 -11.77
C GLY A 247 -1.57 -3.11 -12.53
N GLY A 248 -0.97 -4.21 -12.99
CA GLY A 248 0.20 -4.16 -13.87
C GLY A 248 -0.20 -3.96 -15.34
N ALA A 249 0.63 -3.26 -16.11
CA ALA A 249 0.44 -3.09 -17.56
C ALA A 249 1.24 -4.11 -18.39
N SER A 250 0.76 -4.52 -19.56
CA SER A 250 1.48 -5.47 -20.43
C SER A 250 2.48 -4.75 -21.35
N GLY A 251 3.57 -5.43 -21.69
CA GLY A 251 4.45 -5.06 -22.80
C GLY A 251 3.91 -5.57 -24.16
N ALA A 252 4.19 -4.84 -25.25
CA ALA A 252 3.90 -5.28 -26.63
C ALA A 252 5.13 -5.97 -27.26
N ALA A 253 4.91 -6.90 -28.21
CA ALA A 253 5.98 -7.65 -28.89
C ALA A 253 6.05 -7.34 -30.39
N MET A 254 7.26 -7.05 -30.87
CA MET A 254 7.71 -6.81 -32.24
C MET A 254 8.00 -8.08 -33.09
N GLN A 255 7.34 -8.34 -34.22
CA GLN A 255 7.90 -9.19 -35.30
C GLN A 255 8.12 -8.34 -36.56
N GLU A 256 9.34 -8.35 -37.11
CA GLU A 256 9.64 -7.73 -38.41
C GLU A 256 8.86 -8.48 -39.50
N GLY A 257 8.00 -7.77 -40.24
CA GLY A 257 7.26 -8.36 -41.35
C GLY A 257 8.20 -8.70 -42.50
N GLY A 258 8.54 -9.98 -42.64
CA GLY A 258 9.18 -10.50 -43.85
C GLY A 258 8.11 -10.82 -44.89
N GLY A 259 8.13 -10.11 -46.03
CA GLY A 259 7.37 -10.52 -47.21
C GLY A 259 7.94 -11.82 -47.78
N LEU A 260 7.05 -12.71 -48.23
CA LEU A 260 7.38 -13.83 -49.12
C LEU A 260 7.61 -13.33 -50.55
#